data_AF-A0A2T3AYC7-F1
#
_entry.id   AF-A0A2T3AYC7-F1
#
_cell.length_a   1.000
_cell.length_b   1.000
_cell.length_c   1.000
_cell.angle_alpha   90.00
_cell.angle_beta   90.00
_cell.angle_gamma   90.00
#
_symmetry.space_group_name_H-M   'P 1'
#
loop_
_entity.id
_entity.type
_entity.pdbx_description
1 polymer ?
#
loop_
_entity_poly.entity_id
_entity_poly.type
_entity_poly.pdbx_seq_one_letter_code
_entity_poly.pdbx_strand_id
1 'polypeptide(L)'
;MPTPSTCCRKSGQGCVCATQAKCSCGQKSALHCTCGRAETENTVAGPRCSCRARPAGACTCERASTENSVPGGDLCSCGVRPADACTCEKASDGGLLPTETDFTTRA
;
A
#
# COMPACT_ATOMS: atom_id res chain seq x y z
N MET A 1 0.49 -17.27 -10.14
CA MET A 1 0.55 -15.79 -10.04
C MET A 1 1.69 -15.42 -9.11
N PRO A 2 2.71 -14.69 -9.55
CA PRO A 2 3.77 -14.23 -8.66
C PRO A 2 3.17 -13.33 -7.58
N THR A 3 3.38 -13.71 -6.32
CA THR A 3 2.92 -12.91 -5.18
C THR A 3 3.85 -11.70 -5.06
N PRO A 4 3.34 -10.46 -5.05
CA PRO A 4 4.20 -9.28 -5.03
C PRO A 4 5.07 -9.28 -3.76
N SER A 5 6.31 -8.83 -3.86
CA SER A 5 7.27 -8.75 -2.73
C SER A 5 6.76 -7.84 -1.59
N THR A 6 5.84 -6.94 -1.90
CA THR A 6 5.12 -6.08 -0.95
C THR A 6 4.07 -6.83 -0.11
N CYS A 7 3.82 -8.10 -0.43
CA CYS A 7 2.76 -8.90 0.18
C CYS A 7 3.20 -9.57 1.47
N CYS A 8 2.49 -9.30 2.57
CA CYS A 8 2.77 -9.89 3.87
C CYS A 8 2.41 -11.39 3.87
N ARG A 9 3.43 -12.25 3.78
CA ARG A 9 3.29 -13.71 3.79
C ARG A 9 3.19 -14.18 5.24
N LYS A 10 2.01 -14.63 5.65
CA LYS A 10 1.89 -15.41 6.90
C LYS A 10 1.60 -16.90 6.66
N SER A 11 1.09 -17.32 5.50
CA SER A 11 0.74 -18.75 5.29
C SER A 11 0.62 -19.21 3.82
N GLY A 12 1.32 -18.63 2.85
CA GLY A 12 1.21 -19.04 1.43
C GLY A 12 -0.15 -18.72 0.76
N GLN A 13 -1.09 -18.13 1.50
CA GLN A 13 -2.41 -17.69 1.04
C GLN A 13 -2.43 -16.16 0.96
N GLY A 14 -2.21 -15.61 -0.24
CA GLY A 14 -2.43 -14.20 -0.56
C GLY A 14 -1.80 -13.16 0.40
N CYS A 15 -2.22 -11.91 0.25
CA CYS A 15 -1.83 -10.82 1.15
C CYS A 15 -2.69 -10.84 2.41
N VAL A 16 -2.21 -11.49 3.46
CA VAL A 16 -2.92 -11.63 4.74
C VAL A 16 -3.25 -10.27 5.37
N CYS A 17 -2.45 -9.22 5.15
CA CYS A 17 -2.76 -7.88 5.67
C CYS A 17 -3.94 -7.20 4.93
N ALA A 18 -4.20 -7.55 3.65
CA ALA A 18 -5.34 -6.98 2.92
C ALA A 18 -6.68 -7.54 3.43
N THR A 19 -6.71 -8.84 3.78
CA THR A 19 -7.92 -9.49 4.33
C THR A 19 -8.22 -9.04 5.76
N GLN A 20 -7.19 -8.65 6.52
CA GLN A 20 -7.33 -8.12 7.87
C GLN A 20 -7.68 -6.63 7.93
N ALA A 21 -7.37 -5.87 6.88
CA ALA A 21 -7.58 -4.43 6.86
C ALA A 21 -9.08 -4.08 6.93
N LYS A 22 -9.43 -3.15 7.82
CA LYS A 22 -10.80 -2.69 8.07
C LYS A 22 -10.90 -1.19 7.83
N CYS A 23 -12.13 -0.72 7.68
CA CYS A 23 -12.45 0.70 7.73
C CYS A 23 -12.00 1.31 9.07
N SER A 24 -11.78 2.63 9.16
CA SER A 24 -11.40 3.26 10.44
C SER A 24 -12.48 3.06 11.50
N CYS A 25 -13.74 2.97 11.06
CA CYS A 25 -14.89 2.65 11.88
C CYS A 25 -15.00 1.16 12.27
N GLY A 26 -14.12 0.28 11.76
CA GLY A 26 -14.06 -1.15 12.10
C GLY A 26 -15.21 -2.03 11.58
N GLN A 27 -16.26 -1.44 10.98
CA GLN A 27 -17.49 -2.14 10.61
C GLN A 27 -17.35 -3.05 9.38
N LYS A 28 -16.55 -2.65 8.39
CA LYS A 28 -16.40 -3.35 7.12
C LYS A 28 -14.92 -3.50 6.78
N SER A 29 -14.64 -4.39 5.84
CA SER A 29 -13.32 -4.50 5.22
C SER A 29 -12.96 -3.18 4.54
N ALA A 30 -11.67 -2.84 4.57
CA ALA A 30 -11.17 -1.66 3.87
C ALA A 30 -11.55 -1.70 2.38
N LEU A 31 -11.80 -0.53 1.77
CA LEU A 31 -12.38 -0.34 0.43
C LEU A 31 -13.86 -0.70 0.27
N HIS A 32 -14.52 -1.22 1.31
CA HIS A 32 -15.95 -1.54 1.32
C HIS A 32 -16.68 -0.88 2.50
N CYS A 33 -16.22 0.31 2.88
CA CYS A 33 -16.73 1.08 3.99
C CYS A 33 -18.12 1.64 3.68
N THR A 34 -18.99 1.64 4.68
CA THR A 34 -20.34 2.24 4.61
C THR A 34 -20.57 3.26 5.74
N CYS A 35 -19.51 3.63 6.46
CA CYS A 35 -19.57 4.63 7.53
C CYS A 35 -19.24 6.02 6.99
N GLY A 36 -19.32 7.07 7.83
CA GLY A 36 -19.20 8.47 7.40
C GLY A 36 -17.88 8.87 6.70
N ARG A 37 -16.85 8.00 6.72
CA ARG A 37 -15.59 8.19 5.99
C ARG A 37 -15.49 7.38 4.70
N ALA A 38 -16.56 6.70 4.29
CA ALA A 38 -16.58 5.80 3.15
C ALA A 38 -16.10 6.43 1.84
N GLU A 39 -16.52 7.66 1.54
CA GLU A 39 -16.12 8.37 0.31
C GLU A 39 -14.60 8.53 0.22
N THR A 40 -13.93 8.76 1.36
CA THR A 40 -12.48 8.87 1.42
C THR A 40 -11.79 7.51 1.54
N GLU A 41 -12.33 6.59 2.32
CA GLU A 41 -11.69 5.30 2.60
C GLU A 41 -11.86 4.26 1.49
N ASN A 42 -12.88 4.42 0.65
CA ASN A 42 -13.13 3.55 -0.51
C ASN A 42 -12.41 4.03 -1.77
N THR A 43 -11.78 5.20 -1.74
CA THR A 43 -11.01 5.70 -2.88
C THR A 43 -9.56 5.23 -2.79
N VAL A 44 -9.01 4.91 -3.97
CA VAL A 44 -7.64 4.44 -4.13
C VAL A 44 -6.80 5.58 -4.69
N ALA A 45 -6.36 6.47 -3.80
CA ALA A 45 -5.47 7.58 -4.11
C ALA A 45 -4.38 7.74 -3.04
N GLY A 46 -3.20 8.21 -3.47
CA GLY A 46 -2.09 8.55 -2.59
C GLY A 46 -1.27 7.36 -2.06
N PRO A 47 -0.32 7.60 -1.15
CA PRO A 47 0.48 6.55 -0.53
C PRO A 47 -0.38 5.63 0.35
N ARG A 48 -0.12 4.31 0.27
CA ARG A 48 -0.89 3.27 0.97
C ARG A 48 -0.01 2.37 1.82
N CYS A 49 -0.65 1.67 2.75
CA CYS A 49 -0.07 0.54 3.46
C CYS A 49 0.44 -0.51 2.46
N SER A 50 1.32 -1.39 2.89
CA SER A 50 1.88 -2.46 2.05
C SER A 50 0.78 -3.37 1.48
N CYS A 51 -0.35 -3.51 2.18
CA CYS A 51 -1.53 -4.22 1.67
C CYS A 51 -2.40 -3.45 0.68
N ARG A 52 -2.09 -2.17 0.42
CA ARG A 52 -2.82 -1.24 -0.46
C ARG A 52 -4.31 -1.04 -0.14
N ALA A 53 -4.81 -1.58 0.96
CA ALA A 53 -6.21 -1.46 1.34
C ALA A 53 -6.50 -0.14 2.08
N ARG A 54 -5.49 0.47 2.71
CA ARG A 54 -5.60 1.64 3.59
C ARG A 54 -4.54 2.70 3.24
N PRO A 55 -4.81 3.99 3.52
CA PRO A 55 -3.79 5.03 3.43
C PRO A 55 -2.59 4.72 4.32
N ALA A 56 -1.38 5.08 3.88
CA ALA A 56 -0.17 4.97 4.71
C ALA A 56 -0.36 5.76 6.02
N GLY A 57 0.12 5.23 7.14
CA GLY A 57 -0.13 5.85 8.46
C GLY A 57 -1.49 5.49 9.10
N ALA A 58 -2.42 4.91 8.32
CA ALA A 58 -3.77 4.56 8.79
C ALA A 58 -4.12 3.08 8.53
N CYS A 59 -3.10 2.22 8.56
CA CYS A 59 -3.23 0.77 8.46
C CYS A 59 -3.95 0.25 9.71
N THR A 60 -4.80 -0.76 9.52
CA THR A 60 -5.55 -1.40 10.62
C THR A 60 -5.37 -2.92 10.63
N CYS A 61 -4.40 -3.45 9.87
CA CYS A 61 -4.04 -4.87 9.93
C CYS A 61 -3.06 -5.13 11.09
N GLU A 62 -2.70 -6.39 11.35
CA GLU A 62 -1.77 -6.75 12.45
C GLU A 62 -0.42 -5.99 12.43
N ARG A 63 0.01 -5.50 11.25
CA ARG A 63 1.24 -4.73 11.10
C ARG A 63 1.08 -3.22 11.28
N ALA A 64 -0.12 -2.76 11.65
CA ALA A 64 -0.43 -1.35 11.82
C ALA A 64 0.60 -0.61 12.69
N SER A 65 1.05 -1.20 13.80
CA SER A 65 2.06 -0.59 14.67
C SER A 65 3.38 -0.30 13.96
N THR A 66 3.78 -1.17 13.03
CA THR A 66 5.00 -0.98 12.23
C THR A 66 4.75 -0.07 11.03
N GLU A 67 3.63 -0.25 10.32
CA GLU A 67 3.35 0.47 9.08
C GLU A 67 2.84 1.90 9.29
N ASN A 68 2.28 2.18 10.47
CA ASN A 68 1.85 3.53 10.83
C ASN A 68 2.95 4.34 11.49
N SER A 69 4.09 3.72 11.80
CA SER A 69 5.27 4.43 12.27
C SER A 69 5.99 5.05 11.09
N VAL A 70 6.30 6.34 11.18
CA VAL A 70 7.14 7.03 10.20
C VAL A 70 8.58 6.49 10.35
N PRO A 71 9.18 5.92 9.30
CA PRO A 71 10.57 5.49 9.36
C PRO A 71 11.50 6.69 9.53
N GLY A 72 12.59 6.52 10.29
CA GLY A 72 13.65 7.53 10.36
C GLY A 72 14.57 7.48 9.13
N GLY A 73 15.35 8.54 8.92
CA GLY A 73 16.31 8.65 7.81
C GLY A 73 15.71 9.29 6.55
N ASP A 74 16.38 9.09 5.41
CA ASP A 74 15.91 9.60 4.12
C ASP A 74 14.64 8.87 3.67
N LEU A 75 13.60 9.66 3.42
CA LEU A 75 12.29 9.18 2.97
C LEU A 75 12.18 9.31 1.44
N CYS A 76 11.35 8.47 0.82
CA CYS A 76 10.98 8.69 -0.58
C CYS A 76 10.22 10.00 -0.77
N SER A 77 10.13 10.48 -2.02
CA SER A 77 9.39 11.70 -2.43
C SER A 77 7.96 11.78 -1.90
N CYS A 78 7.43 10.64 -1.50
CA CYS A 78 6.14 10.39 -0.91
C CYS A 78 6.01 10.73 0.60
N GLY A 79 7.12 10.87 1.33
CA GLY A 79 7.22 11.05 2.78
C GLY A 79 6.81 9.88 3.68
N VAL A 80 6.49 8.70 3.15
CA VAL A 80 5.86 7.59 3.93
C VAL A 80 6.70 6.32 4.06
N ARG A 81 7.78 6.21 3.29
CA ARG A 81 8.66 5.01 3.25
C ARG A 81 10.12 5.47 3.16
N PRO A 82 11.07 4.64 3.57
CA PRO A 82 12.50 4.88 3.31
C PRO A 82 12.75 5.07 1.80
N ALA A 83 13.76 5.87 1.46
CA ALA A 83 14.10 6.19 0.07
C ALA A 83 14.42 4.93 -0.78
N ASP A 84 15.04 3.91 -0.20
CA ASP A 84 15.40 2.64 -0.85
C ASP A 84 14.23 1.63 -0.94
N ALA A 85 13.10 1.92 -0.29
CA ALA A 85 11.91 1.06 -0.26
C ALA A 85 10.65 1.80 -0.74
N CYS A 86 10.83 2.75 -1.67
CA CYS A 86 9.73 3.52 -2.25
C CYS A 86 8.71 2.60 -2.92
N THR A 87 7.46 2.68 -2.50
CA THR A 87 6.35 1.85 -3.03
C THR A 87 5.12 2.69 -3.35
N CYS A 88 5.34 3.95 -3.70
CA CYS A 88 4.28 4.93 -3.80
C CYS A 88 3.53 4.74 -5.11
N GLU A 89 2.20 4.71 -5.02
CA GLU A 89 1.30 4.33 -6.12
C GLU A 89 1.46 5.21 -7.37
N LYS A 90 2.06 6.39 -7.18
CA LYS A 90 2.59 7.25 -8.22
C LYS A 90 3.92 7.83 -7.72
N ALA A 91 5.00 7.08 -7.88
CA ALA A 91 6.31 7.70 -7.94
C ALA A 91 6.20 8.80 -9.02
N SER A 92 6.64 10.03 -8.74
CA SER A 92 6.53 11.16 -9.70
C SER A 92 7.22 10.84 -11.04
N ASP A 93 8.17 9.93 -10.96
CA ASP A 93 8.99 9.27 -11.96
C ASP A 93 8.38 7.95 -12.47
N GLY A 94 7.06 7.73 -12.35
CA GLY A 94 6.34 6.48 -12.72
C GLY A 94 6.46 6.02 -14.19
N GLY A 95 7.46 6.51 -14.92
CA GLY A 95 8.06 5.83 -16.05
C GLY A 95 9.04 4.72 -15.62
N LEU A 96 9.63 4.11 -16.63
CA LEU A 96 10.64 3.07 -16.46
C LEU A 96 11.92 3.69 -15.92
N LEU A 97 12.59 3.00 -14.99
CA LEU A 97 13.97 3.36 -14.67
C LEU A 97 14.82 3.22 -15.93
N PRO A 98 15.93 3.97 -16.08
CA PRO A 98 16.80 3.89 -17.25
C PRO A 98 17.33 2.47 -17.55
N THR A 99 17.32 1.59 -16.55
CA THR A 99 17.77 0.19 -16.63
C THR A 99 16.63 -0.82 -16.79
N GLU A 100 15.37 -0.38 -16.75
CA GLU A 100 14.21 -1.25 -16.93
C GLU A 100 13.89 -1.41 -18.43
N THR A 101 13.50 -2.61 -18.85
CA THR A 101 13.09 -2.88 -20.23
C THR A 101 11.57 -2.93 -20.33
N ASP A 102 10.98 -2.12 -21.22
CA ASP A 102 9.55 -2.17 -21.54
C ASP A 102 9.23 -3.35 -22.45
N PHE A 103 8.35 -4.26 -22.00
CA PHE A 103 7.85 -5.36 -22.82
C PHE A 103 6.44 -5.13 -23.38
N THR A 104 5.81 -3.99 -23.06
CA THR A 104 4.42 -3.69 -23.45
C THR A 104 4.27 -3.11 -24.86
N THR A 105 5.38 -2.79 -25.52
CA THR A 105 5.43 -2.14 -26.84
C THR A 105 5.65 -3.10 -28.02
N ARG A 106 5.70 -4.42 -27.80
CA ARG A 106 5.81 -5.41 -28.89
C ARG A 106 4.44 -6.00 -29.24
N ALA A 107 3.88 -5.57 -30.36
CA ALA A 107 2.79 -6.22 -31.07
C ALA A 107 3.32 -7.18 -32.14
#